data_AF-A0A1F2S7Z7-F1
#
_entry.id   AF-A0A1F2S7Z7-F1
#
_cell.length_a   1.000
_cell.length_b   1.000
_cell.length_c   1.000
_cell.angle_alpha   90.00
_cell.angle_beta   90.00
_cell.angle_gamma   90.00
#
_symmetry.space_group_name_H-M   'P 1'
#
loop_
_entity.id
_entity.type
_entity.pdbx_description
1 polymer ?
#
loop_
_entity_poly.entity_id
_entity_poly.type
_entity_poly.pdbx_seq_one_letter_code
_entity_poly.pdbx_strand_id
1 'polypeptide(L)'
;MAHCPECEAVLDLELDDVEEGQLVSCPDCGVDLEVVNTNPVELDLADDDDADVDEDEDSEEDDDEMEYDEDDDEESDEEDDEDEDE
;
A
#
# COMPACT_ATOMS: atom_id res chain seq x y z
N MET A 1 34.96 -6.97 13.39
CA MET A 1 33.91 -7.93 13.76
C MET A 1 32.71 -7.10 14.16
N ALA A 2 31.71 -7.06 13.31
CA ALA A 2 30.43 -6.43 13.59
C ALA A 2 29.40 -7.53 13.92
N HIS A 3 28.30 -7.15 14.55
CA HIS A 3 27.22 -8.08 14.87
C HIS A 3 25.94 -7.62 14.18
N CYS A 4 25.17 -8.56 13.65
CA CYS A 4 23.86 -8.24 13.11
C CYS A 4 22.91 -7.85 14.25
N PRO A 5 22.22 -6.70 14.17
CA PRO A 5 21.28 -6.25 15.21
C PRO A 5 20.01 -7.12 15.32
N GLU A 6 19.66 -7.88 14.26
CA GLU A 6 18.46 -8.73 14.21
C GLU A 6 18.69 -10.16 14.73
N CYS A 7 19.79 -10.79 14.34
CA CYS A 7 20.04 -12.21 14.60
C CYS A 7 21.29 -12.47 15.45
N GLU A 8 22.00 -11.42 15.86
CA GLU A 8 23.23 -11.47 16.66
C GLU A 8 24.39 -12.25 15.99
N ALA A 9 24.26 -12.57 14.70
CA ALA A 9 25.30 -13.25 13.94
C ALA A 9 26.56 -12.40 13.81
N VAL A 10 27.72 -13.06 13.80
CA VAL A 10 29.02 -12.39 13.64
C VAL A 10 29.25 -12.13 12.15
N LEU A 11 29.39 -10.86 11.80
CA LEU A 11 29.70 -10.42 10.44
C LEU A 11 31.20 -10.12 10.33
N ASP A 12 31.87 -10.85 9.43
CA ASP A 12 33.27 -10.62 9.04
C ASP A 12 33.32 -9.53 7.96
N LEU A 13 33.20 -8.27 8.42
CA LEU A 13 33.35 -7.08 7.57
C LEU A 13 34.77 -6.51 7.68
N GLU A 14 35.33 -6.11 6.54
CA GLU A 14 36.64 -5.48 6.46
C GLU A 14 36.53 -4.00 6.82
N LEU A 15 37.09 -3.60 7.97
CA LEU A 15 36.99 -2.22 8.50
C LEU A 15 37.53 -1.15 7.54
N ASP A 16 38.48 -1.52 6.67
CA ASP A 16 39.09 -0.64 5.68
C ASP A 16 38.23 -0.49 4.40
N ASP A 17 37.24 -1.36 4.20
CA ASP A 17 36.37 -1.41 3.01
C ASP A 17 34.94 -0.94 3.32
N VAL A 18 34.55 -0.90 4.60
CA VAL A 18 33.23 -0.41 5.01
C VAL A 18 33.20 1.11 5.17
N GLU A 19 32.22 1.74 4.50
CA GLU A 19 31.97 3.18 4.55
C GLU A 19 30.61 3.46 5.23
N GLU A 20 30.49 4.62 5.88
CA GLU A 20 29.21 5.06 6.45
C GLU A 20 28.18 5.27 5.32
N GLY A 21 26.97 4.73 5.48
CA GLY A 21 25.92 4.67 4.46
C GLY A 21 26.02 3.47 3.50
N GLN A 22 26.97 2.56 3.71
CA GLN A 22 27.04 1.35 2.90
C GLN A 22 25.96 0.33 3.30
N LEU A 23 25.28 -0.25 2.32
CA LEU A 23 24.36 -1.37 2.49
C LEU A 23 25.09 -2.73 2.46
N VAL A 24 24.80 -3.58 3.44
CA VAL A 24 25.42 -4.88 3.66
C VAL A 24 24.35 -5.90 4.03
N SER A 25 24.23 -6.99 3.28
CA SER A 25 23.25 -8.03 3.59
C SER A 25 23.81 -9.07 4.57
N CYS A 26 23.02 -9.44 5.59
CA CYS A 26 23.40 -10.47 6.55
C CYS A 26 23.29 -11.88 5.92
N PRO A 27 24.35 -12.71 5.90
CA PRO A 27 24.31 -14.05 5.32
C PRO A 27 23.53 -15.08 6.17
N ASP A 28 23.26 -14.77 7.45
CA ASP A 28 22.55 -15.66 8.36
C ASP A 28 21.03 -15.46 8.33
N CYS A 29 20.55 -14.22 8.41
CA CYS A 29 19.11 -13.92 8.40
C CYS A 29 18.61 -13.32 7.07
N GLY A 30 19.50 -12.83 6.20
CA GLY A 30 19.13 -12.28 4.91
C GLY A 30 18.56 -10.86 4.94
N VAL A 31 18.64 -10.15 6.07
CA VAL A 31 18.22 -8.74 6.17
C VAL A 31 19.30 -7.82 5.61
N ASP A 32 18.88 -6.69 5.06
CA ASP A 32 19.77 -5.62 4.63
C ASP A 32 20.06 -4.68 5.80
N LEU A 33 21.35 -4.38 5.99
CA LEU A 33 21.87 -3.56 7.08
C LEU A 33 22.63 -2.39 6.50
N GLU A 34 22.50 -1.21 7.10
CA GLU A 34 23.27 -0.03 6.74
C GLU A 34 24.39 0.22 7.77
N VAL A 35 25.58 0.59 7.29
CA VAL A 35 26.69 1.02 8.15
C VAL A 35 26.44 2.44 8.63
N VAL A 36 26.05 2.61 9.90
CA VAL A 36 25.81 3.94 10.50
C VAL A 36 27.03 4.51 11.23
N ASN A 37 28.05 3.68 11.49
CA ASN A 37 29.33 4.11 12.02
C ASN A 37 30.45 3.19 11.57
N THR A 38 31.68 3.70 11.41
CA THR A 38 32.86 2.91 11.02
C THR A 38 33.91 2.79 12.12
N ASN A 39 33.78 3.51 13.24
CA ASN A 39 34.82 3.53 14.26
C ASN A 39 34.28 3.77 15.69
N PRO A 40 33.69 2.76 16.35
CA PRO A 40 33.59 1.34 15.96
C PRO A 40 32.50 1.08 14.92
N VAL A 41 32.62 -0.03 14.17
CA VAL A 41 31.58 -0.37 13.18
C VAL A 41 30.26 -0.67 13.87
N GLU A 42 29.23 0.10 13.51
CA GLU A 42 27.85 -0.08 13.94
C GLU A 42 26.97 -0.25 12.70
N LEU A 43 26.03 -1.19 12.79
CA LEU A 43 25.09 -1.54 11.74
C LEU A 43 23.67 -1.29 12.25
N ASP A 44 22.84 -0.69 11.41
CA ASP A 44 21.40 -0.57 11.65
C ASP A 44 20.61 -1.29 10.57
N LEU A 45 19.33 -1.52 10.80
CA LEU A 45 18.44 -1.99 9.75
C LEU A 45 18.41 -0.93 8.64
N ALA A 46 18.68 -1.34 7.40
CA ALA A 46 18.53 -0.43 6.28
C ALA A 46 17.05 -0.05 6.15
N ASP A 47 16.74 1.24 6.31
CA ASP A 47 15.42 1.76 5.92
C ASP A 47 15.31 1.60 4.39
N ASP A 48 14.39 0.75 3.96
CA ASP A 48 14.01 0.55 2.56
C ASP A 48 13.21 1.80 2.13
N ASP A 49 13.88 2.95 2.00
CA ASP A 49 13.31 4.23 1.54
C ASP A 49 13.00 4.19 0.01
N ASP A 50 12.68 3.01 -0.53
CA ASP A 50 12.03 2.82 -1.84
C ASP A 50 10.50 2.68 -1.66
N ALA A 51 9.98 3.02 -0.49
CA ALA A 51 8.56 3.11 -0.19
C ALA A 51 7.99 4.52 -0.36
N ASP A 52 8.45 5.32 -1.33
CA ASP A 52 7.73 6.54 -1.71
C ASP A 52 7.93 6.91 -3.22
N VAL A 53 6.81 6.89 -3.94
CA VAL A 53 6.42 7.59 -5.20
C VAL A 53 6.73 7.00 -6.60
N ASP A 54 5.75 6.27 -7.16
CA ASP A 54 5.36 6.23 -8.60
C ASP A 54 3.89 5.72 -8.66
N GLU A 55 2.88 6.59 -8.56
CA GLU A 55 2.23 7.33 -9.67
C GLU A 55 1.21 6.47 -10.45
N ASP A 56 -0.05 6.47 -9.98
CA ASP A 56 -1.24 6.44 -10.84
C ASP A 56 -2.38 7.16 -10.09
N GLU A 57 -2.32 8.49 -10.10
CA GLU A 57 -3.55 9.30 -10.14
C GLU A 57 -4.28 8.98 -11.46
N ASP A 58 -5.61 9.14 -11.45
CA ASP A 58 -6.51 9.15 -12.62
C ASP A 58 -7.23 7.83 -13.01
N SER A 59 -8.30 7.52 -12.29
CA SER A 59 -9.54 7.06 -12.94
C SER A 59 -10.72 7.81 -12.31
N GLU A 60 -10.74 9.13 -12.51
CA GLU A 60 -12.00 9.87 -12.55
C GLU A 60 -12.80 9.33 -13.75
N GLU A 61 -13.96 8.72 -13.53
CA GLU A 61 -15.13 8.69 -14.44
C GLU A 61 -16.16 7.77 -13.75
N ASP A 62 -17.05 8.37 -12.95
CA ASP A 62 -18.41 8.70 -13.40
C ASP A 62 -19.22 7.41 -13.67
N ASP A 63 -19.71 6.77 -12.60
CA ASP A 63 -20.77 5.75 -12.66
C ASP A 63 -22.08 6.41 -12.22
N ASP A 64 -22.46 7.46 -12.96
CA ASP A 64 -23.82 7.95 -13.04
C ASP A 64 -24.48 7.29 -14.27
N GLU A 65 -25.07 6.08 -14.16
CA GLU A 65 -26.22 5.76 -15.03
C GLU A 65 -27.24 4.77 -14.43
N MET A 66 -28.23 5.35 -13.74
CA MET A 66 -29.67 5.06 -13.90
C MET A 66 -30.13 3.61 -13.63
N GLU A 67 -30.65 3.33 -12.42
CA GLU A 67 -31.66 2.28 -12.26
C GLU A 67 -33.01 2.85 -12.71
N TYR A 68 -33.41 2.47 -13.91
CA TYR A 68 -34.68 2.79 -14.55
C TYR A 68 -35.84 2.24 -13.71
N ASP A 69 -36.74 3.15 -13.34
CA ASP A 69 -38.07 2.91 -12.79
C ASP A 69 -38.90 2.19 -13.86
N GLU A 70 -39.19 0.92 -13.63
CA GLU A 70 -40.00 0.09 -14.52
C GLU A 70 -40.97 -0.72 -13.66
N ASP A 71 -42.04 -0.05 -13.19
CA ASP A 71 -43.39 -0.64 -13.05
C ASP A 71 -44.44 0.46 -12.75
N ASP A 72 -44.67 1.32 -13.75
CA ASP A 72 -45.95 2.02 -13.97
C ASP A 72 -46.70 1.21 -15.03
N ASP A 73 -47.38 0.12 -14.65
CA ASP A 73 -48.55 -0.45 -15.37
C ASP A 73 -49.17 -1.64 -14.60
N GLU A 74 -49.98 -1.39 -13.57
CA GLU A 74 -51.13 -2.28 -13.32
C GLU A 74 -52.36 -1.45 -12.90
N GLU A 75 -53.07 -1.00 -13.94
CA GLU A 75 -54.54 -1.06 -14.05
C GLU A 75 -55.37 -0.22 -13.06
N SER A 76 -55.62 1.02 -13.49
CA SER A 76 -56.96 1.56 -13.72
C SER A 76 -58.14 0.72 -13.20
N ASP A 77 -58.67 1.04 -12.02
CA ASP A 77 -60.07 0.75 -11.65
C ASP A 77 -60.54 1.72 -10.55
N GLU A 78 -60.58 3.02 -10.88
CA GLU A 78 -61.45 3.97 -10.16
C GLU A 78 -62.61 4.35 -11.09
N GLU A 79 -63.54 3.40 -11.18
CA GLU A 79 -64.99 3.53 -11.40
C GLU A 79 -65.44 4.88 -11.99
N ASP A 80 -65.70 4.81 -13.29
CA ASP A 80 -66.33 5.83 -14.12
C ASP A 80 -67.59 6.41 -13.46
N ASP A 81 -67.52 7.72 -13.22
CA ASP A 81 -68.56 8.61 -12.75
C ASP A 81 -69.65 8.75 -13.84
N GLU A 82 -70.60 7.81 -13.91
CA GLU A 82 -71.84 8.00 -14.68
C GLU A 82 -72.87 8.77 -13.83
N ASP A 83 -72.76 10.10 -13.88
CA ASP A 83 -73.80 11.06 -13.51
C ASP A 83 -74.91 11.06 -14.60
N GLU A 84 -76.14 10.60 -14.28
CA GLU A 84 -77.41 11.35 -14.50
C GLU A 84 -78.70 10.56 -14.13
N ASP A 85 -79.62 11.28 -13.46
CA ASP A 85 -81.10 11.19 -13.49
C ASP A 85 -81.89 10.02 -12.84
N GLU A 86 -82.46 10.25 -11.64
CA GLU A 86 -83.93 10.34 -11.38
C GLU A 86 -84.26 11.11 -10.09
#